data_AF-A0A8T6SHY3-F1
#
_entry.id   AF-A0A8T6SHY3-F1
#
_cell.length_a   1.000
_cell.length_b   1.000
_cell.length_c   1.000
_cell.angle_alpha   90.00
_cell.angle_beta   90.00
_cell.angle_gamma   90.00
#
_symmetry.space_group_name_H-M   'P 1'
#
loop_
_entity.id
_entity.type
_entity.pdbx_description
1 polymer ?
#
loop_
_entity_poly.entity_id
_entity_poly.type
_entity_poly.pdbx_seq_one_letter_code
_entity_poly.pdbx_strand_id
1 'polypeptide(L)'
;MSLKEEFEKLKLGINEAEGIDADPEREEVPEVEDVENFNVLILTSAKDSKQRKSKKNPTVVKIEEWCNSNDVPFYTAYADTAYLEKVDDGKIKIHNIGDKEGYEINRDNTFIIARRGVLFHNYSKNLMSRLERYRFCFLNERNCLEVCEDKY
;
A
#
# COMPACT_ATOMS: atom_id res chain seq x y z
N MET A 1 -26.32 2.00 -2.78
CA MET A 1 -25.80 1.75 -4.13
C MET A 1 -24.36 1.32 -3.94
N SER A 2 -24.02 0.11 -4.36
CA SER A 2 -22.71 -0.50 -4.10
C SER A 2 -21.65 0.11 -5.02
N LEU A 3 -20.41 0.26 -4.55
CA LEU A 3 -19.28 0.69 -5.37
C LEU A 3 -19.11 -0.19 -6.62
N LYS A 4 -19.48 -1.47 -6.54
CA LYS A 4 -19.51 -2.38 -7.72
C LYS A 4 -20.50 -1.93 -8.78
N GLU A 5 -21.66 -1.39 -8.38
CA GLU A 5 -22.69 -0.91 -9.31
C GLU A 5 -22.30 0.41 -9.97
N GLU A 6 -21.57 1.29 -9.26
CA GLU A 6 -21.01 2.51 -9.86
C GLU A 6 -19.86 2.20 -10.81
N PHE A 7 -19.02 1.22 -10.49
CA PHE A 7 -17.93 0.79 -11.37
C PHE A 7 -18.44 0.13 -12.66
N GLU A 8 -19.49 -0.69 -12.57
CA GLU A 8 -20.15 -1.28 -13.74
C GLU A 8 -20.86 -0.22 -14.60
N LYS A 9 -21.49 0.79 -13.98
CA LYS A 9 -22.05 1.93 -14.73
C LYS A 9 -20.98 2.77 -15.41
N LEU A 10 -19.79 2.89 -14.82
CA LEU A 10 -18.64 3.55 -15.43
C LEU A 10 -18.08 2.77 -16.62
N LYS A 11 -18.02 1.43 -16.54
CA LYS A 11 -17.67 0.57 -17.70
C LYS A 11 -18.67 0.70 -18.84
N LEU A 12 -19.97 0.71 -18.52
CA LEU A 12 -21.05 0.88 -19.50
C LEU A 12 -21.19 2.31 -20.04
N GLY A 13 -20.58 3.31 -19.37
CA GLY A 13 -20.62 4.71 -19.73
C GLY A 13 -19.49 5.18 -20.65
N ILE A 14 -18.47 4.33 -20.87
CA ILE A 14 -17.46 4.54 -21.92
C ILE A 14 -18.03 3.92 -23.19
N ASN A 15 -19.06 4.55 -23.75
CA ASN A 15 -19.39 4.32 -25.14
C ASN A 15 -18.18 4.71 -25.96
N GLU A 16 -17.73 3.80 -26.81
CA GLU A 16 -16.77 4.05 -27.87
C GLU A 16 -17.15 5.37 -28.56
N ALA A 17 -16.31 6.38 -28.41
CA ALA A 17 -16.47 7.60 -29.19
C ALA A 17 -16.23 7.20 -30.65
N GLU A 18 -17.31 7.10 -31.43
CA GLU A 18 -17.24 6.95 -32.87
C GLU A 18 -16.39 8.09 -33.44
N GLY A 19 -15.25 7.75 -34.06
CA GLY A 19 -14.46 8.68 -34.87
C GLY A 19 -13.14 9.18 -34.30
N ILE A 20 -12.38 8.36 -33.57
CA ILE A 20 -10.93 8.55 -33.44
C ILE A 20 -10.27 7.39 -34.17
N ASP A 21 -9.49 7.69 -35.21
CA ASP A 21 -8.69 6.73 -35.96
C ASP A 21 -7.98 5.79 -34.98
N ALA A 22 -8.25 4.49 -35.10
CA ALA A 22 -7.71 3.49 -34.20
C ALA A 22 -6.19 3.53 -34.25
N ASP A 23 -5.57 3.94 -33.14
CA ASP A 23 -4.14 3.82 -32.93
C ASP A 23 -3.74 2.34 -33.15
N PRO A 24 -2.89 2.04 -34.15
CA PRO A 24 -2.52 0.67 -34.51
C PRO A 24 -1.72 -0.05 -33.42
N GLU A 25 -1.30 0.65 -32.36
CA GLU A 25 -0.60 0.10 -31.20
C GLU A 25 -1.49 0.01 -29.95
N ARG A 26 -2.75 -0.45 -30.08
CA ARG A 26 -3.53 -0.87 -28.90
C ARG A 26 -2.79 -2.01 -28.20
N GLU A 27 -1.99 -1.68 -27.19
CA GLU A 27 -1.44 -2.66 -26.25
C GLU A 27 -2.59 -3.50 -25.69
N GLU A 28 -2.49 -4.82 -25.84
CA GLU A 28 -3.45 -5.74 -25.23
C GLU A 28 -3.49 -5.44 -23.73
N VAL A 29 -4.64 -4.99 -23.23
CA VAL A 29 -4.82 -4.76 -21.80
C VAL A 29 -4.71 -6.14 -21.14
N PRO A 30 -3.71 -6.37 -20.27
CA PRO A 30 -3.53 -7.68 -19.67
C PRO A 30 -4.78 -8.06 -18.88
N GLU A 31 -5.18 -9.34 -18.98
CA GLU A 31 -6.29 -9.86 -18.18
C GLU A 31 -5.99 -9.62 -16.69
N VAL A 32 -6.89 -8.90 -16.03
CA VAL A 32 -6.75 -8.58 -14.60
C VAL A 32 -7.27 -9.77 -13.80
N GLU A 33 -6.35 -10.57 -13.25
CA GLU A 33 -6.69 -11.65 -12.34
C GLU A 33 -7.14 -11.07 -10.98
N ASP A 34 -8.21 -11.64 -10.41
CA ASP A 34 -8.64 -11.32 -9.05
C ASP A 34 -7.62 -11.87 -8.04
N VAL A 35 -7.15 -11.03 -7.12
CA VAL A 35 -6.19 -11.42 -6.09
C VAL A 35 -6.92 -12.03 -4.89
N GLU A 36 -6.74 -13.32 -4.66
CA GLU A 36 -7.27 -13.99 -3.47
C GLU A 36 -6.56 -13.53 -2.18
N ASN A 37 -7.33 -13.35 -1.11
CA ASN A 37 -6.83 -12.95 0.22
C ASN A 37 -6.04 -11.63 0.20
N PHE A 38 -6.46 -10.69 -0.64
CA PHE A 38 -5.90 -9.35 -0.71
C PHE A 38 -5.88 -8.68 0.67
N ASN A 39 -4.73 -8.14 1.05
CA ASN A 39 -4.54 -7.43 2.31
C ASN A 39 -3.66 -6.20 2.14
N VAL A 40 -3.81 -5.25 3.05
CA VAL A 40 -3.14 -3.95 2.99
C VAL A 40 -2.15 -3.77 4.14
N LEU A 41 -0.88 -3.53 3.82
CA LEU A 41 0.12 -3.10 4.79
C LEU A 41 0.29 -1.58 4.71
N ILE A 42 -0.10 -0.87 5.77
CA ILE A 42 0.05 0.59 5.86
C ILE A 42 1.39 0.89 6.55
N LEU A 43 2.36 1.41 5.80
CA LEU A 43 3.68 1.74 6.31
C LEU A 43 3.76 3.25 6.62
N THR A 44 3.88 3.62 7.90
CA THR A 44 3.87 5.02 8.37
C THR A 44 4.86 5.23 9.51
N SER A 45 5.13 6.46 9.95
CA SER A 45 5.83 6.70 11.23
C SER A 45 4.86 6.68 12.41
N ALA A 46 5.32 6.28 13.60
CA ALA A 46 4.53 6.37 14.84
C ALA A 46 4.27 7.82 15.28
N LYS A 47 5.21 8.72 14.97
CA LYS A 47 5.10 10.15 15.24
C LYS A 47 4.99 10.92 13.92
N ASP A 48 3.94 11.72 13.76
CA ASP A 48 3.90 12.72 12.71
C ASP A 48 4.84 13.86 13.12
N SER A 49 5.79 14.23 12.24
CA SER A 49 6.81 15.26 12.52
C SER A 49 6.21 16.62 12.90
N LYS A 50 4.93 16.84 12.61
CA LYS A 50 4.18 18.07 12.92
C LYS A 50 3.22 17.98 14.11
N GLN A 51 2.92 16.80 14.66
CA GLN A 51 1.96 16.65 15.76
C GLN A 51 2.64 16.31 17.09
N ARG A 52 2.73 17.31 17.98
CA ARG A 52 3.24 17.17 19.36
C ARG A 52 2.26 16.46 20.32
N LYS A 53 1.09 16.01 19.86
CA LYS A 53 0.12 15.25 20.64
C LYS A 53 -0.10 13.88 19.98
N SER A 54 -0.22 12.85 20.81
CA SER A 54 -0.26 11.40 20.52
C SER A 54 -1.37 10.87 19.60
N LYS A 55 -1.92 11.70 18.70
CA LYS A 55 -3.01 11.30 17.82
C LYS A 55 -2.44 10.61 16.58
N LYS A 56 -3.02 9.47 16.23
CA LYS A 56 -2.69 8.72 15.01
C LYS A 56 -2.89 9.60 13.78
N ASN A 57 -2.07 9.40 12.74
CA ASN A 57 -2.16 10.17 11.50
C ASN A 57 -3.59 10.08 10.90
N PRO A 58 -4.29 11.20 10.64
CA PRO A 58 -5.67 11.17 10.16
C PRO A 58 -5.86 10.42 8.84
N THR A 59 -4.85 10.39 7.98
CA THR A 59 -4.94 9.66 6.70
C THR A 59 -4.87 8.17 6.93
N VAL A 60 -4.03 7.71 7.86
CA VAL A 60 -3.97 6.29 8.24
C VAL A 60 -5.33 5.87 8.79
N VAL A 61 -5.92 6.66 9.69
CA VAL A 61 -7.27 6.38 10.23
C VAL A 61 -8.31 6.20 9.11
N LYS A 62 -8.32 7.07 8.11
CA LYS A 62 -9.24 6.93 6.96
C LYS A 62 -9.01 5.68 6.13
N ILE A 63 -7.75 5.28 5.93
CA ILE A 63 -7.42 4.05 5.20
C ILE A 63 -7.91 2.83 6.00
N GLU A 64 -7.71 2.82 7.32
CA GLU A 64 -8.19 1.76 8.21
C GLU A 64 -9.73 1.70 8.24
N GLU A 65 -10.41 2.84 8.30
CA GLU A 65 -11.88 2.92 8.21
C GLU A 65 -12.39 2.33 6.87
N TRP A 66 -11.71 2.64 5.76
CA TRP A 66 -12.05 2.07 4.46
C TRP A 66 -11.82 0.56 4.43
N CYS A 67 -10.69 0.07 4.94
CA CYS A 67 -10.39 -1.37 4.96
C CYS A 67 -11.42 -2.14 5.80
N ASN A 68 -11.76 -1.63 7.00
CA ASN A 68 -12.80 -2.21 7.85
C ASN A 68 -14.18 -2.23 7.16
N SER A 69 -14.55 -1.14 6.48
CA SER A 69 -15.86 -1.03 5.82
C SER A 69 -16.02 -1.97 4.62
N ASN A 70 -14.91 -2.45 4.06
CA ASN A 70 -14.88 -3.33 2.88
C ASN A 70 -14.38 -4.75 3.21
N ASP A 71 -14.24 -5.09 4.49
CA ASP A 71 -13.74 -6.40 4.95
C ASP A 71 -12.37 -6.77 4.34
N VAL A 72 -11.49 -5.76 4.19
CA VAL A 72 -10.13 -5.93 3.70
C VAL A 72 -9.19 -6.04 4.91
N PRO A 73 -8.50 -7.17 5.13
CA PRO A 73 -7.51 -7.28 6.19
C PRO A 73 -6.40 -6.26 6.01
N PHE A 74 -5.98 -5.63 7.11
CA PHE A 74 -4.90 -4.65 7.07
C PHE A 74 -4.05 -4.68 8.32
N TYR A 75 -2.82 -4.18 8.19
CA TYR A 75 -1.92 -3.95 9.31
C TYR A 75 -1.23 -2.60 9.17
N THR A 76 -1.22 -1.82 10.25
CA THR A 76 -0.45 -0.56 10.29
C THR A 76 0.89 -0.81 10.95
N ALA A 77 1.96 -0.74 10.15
CA ALA A 77 3.33 -0.87 10.62
C ALA A 77 3.98 0.51 10.80
N TYR A 78 4.55 0.73 11.99
CA TYR A 78 5.27 1.94 12.33
C TYR A 78 6.74 1.81 11.91
N ALA A 79 7.07 2.24 10.71
CA ALA A 79 8.36 2.03 10.03
C ALA A 79 9.57 2.54 10.81
N ASP A 80 9.40 3.45 11.75
CA ASP A 80 10.45 3.93 12.66
C ASP A 80 10.89 2.88 13.69
N THR A 81 10.06 1.88 13.93
CA THR A 81 10.27 0.89 14.98
C THR A 81 9.95 -0.55 14.59
N ALA A 82 9.19 -0.76 13.52
CA ALA A 82 8.80 -2.07 13.05
C ALA A 82 9.99 -2.85 12.47
N TYR A 83 9.95 -4.18 12.55
CA TYR A 83 10.97 -5.05 11.99
C TYR A 83 10.35 -6.23 11.24
N LEU A 84 11.12 -6.80 10.31
CA LEU A 84 10.74 -8.00 9.58
C LEU A 84 11.41 -9.22 10.18
N GLU A 85 10.63 -10.28 10.37
CA GLU A 85 11.07 -11.61 10.75
C GLU A 85 10.83 -12.56 9.57
N LYS A 86 11.82 -13.40 9.25
CA LYS A 86 11.64 -14.52 8.31
C LYS A 86 11.40 -15.77 9.13
N VAL A 87 10.29 -16.44 8.85
CA VAL A 87 9.94 -17.72 9.47
C VAL A 87 10.47 -18.86 8.58
N ASP A 88 10.66 -20.05 9.16
CA ASP A 88 11.31 -21.20 8.52
C ASP A 88 10.70 -21.63 7.17
N ASP A 89 9.43 -21.29 6.92
CA ASP A 89 8.70 -21.60 5.68
C ASP A 89 8.83 -20.51 4.58
N GLY A 90 9.82 -19.61 4.72
CA GLY A 90 10.02 -18.48 3.78
C GLY A 90 8.98 -17.36 3.93
N LYS A 91 7.98 -17.54 4.79
CA LYS A 91 6.99 -16.54 5.19
C LYS A 91 7.68 -15.35 5.85
N ILE A 92 7.17 -14.17 5.57
CA ILE A 92 7.67 -12.92 6.15
C ILE A 92 6.60 -12.40 7.10
N LYS A 93 7.01 -12.08 8.32
CA LYS A 93 6.17 -11.35 9.27
C LYS A 93 6.73 -9.96 9.51
N ILE A 94 5.83 -9.00 9.69
CA ILE A 94 6.15 -7.66 10.15
C ILE A 94 5.62 -7.45 11.56
N HIS A 95 6.44 -6.86 12.44
CA HIS A 95 6.13 -6.67 13.84
C HIS A 95 6.28 -5.20 14.21
N ASN A 96 5.30 -4.65 14.91
CA ASN A 96 5.46 -3.43 15.68
C ASN A 96 6.13 -3.72 17.03
N ILE A 97 6.69 -2.71 17.69
CA ILE A 97 7.22 -2.88 19.05
C ILE A 97 6.13 -3.38 19.99
N GLY A 98 6.41 -4.50 20.67
CA GLY A 98 5.49 -5.13 21.62
C GLY A 98 4.53 -6.14 21.00
N ASP A 99 4.48 -6.23 19.66
CA ASP A 99 3.70 -7.23 18.93
C ASP A 99 4.50 -8.52 18.75
N LYS A 100 4.21 -9.51 19.58
CA LYS A 100 4.91 -10.80 19.57
C LYS A 100 4.46 -11.71 18.43
N GLU A 101 3.20 -11.63 18.03
CA GLU A 101 2.64 -12.51 17.00
C GLU A 101 3.03 -12.04 15.60
N GLY A 102 3.06 -10.71 15.42
CA GLY A 102 3.29 -10.05 14.15
C GLY A 102 2.16 -10.27 13.16
N TYR A 103 2.35 -9.70 11.97
CA TYR A 103 1.44 -9.83 10.84
C TYR A 103 2.14 -10.50 9.67
N GLU A 104 1.60 -11.61 9.18
CA GLU A 104 2.12 -12.32 8.02
C GLU A 104 1.81 -11.52 6.74
N ILE A 105 2.84 -11.34 5.91
CA ILE A 105 2.74 -10.62 4.64
C ILE A 105 3.26 -11.51 3.51
N ASN A 106 2.60 -11.45 2.35
CA ASN A 106 2.98 -12.19 1.16
C ASN A 106 2.99 -11.26 -0.06
N ARG A 107 4.06 -11.30 -0.85
CA ARG A 107 4.23 -10.43 -2.03
C ARG A 107 3.10 -10.58 -3.05
N ASP A 108 2.46 -11.74 -3.10
CA ASP A 108 1.46 -12.08 -4.11
C ASP A 108 0.07 -11.51 -3.77
N ASN A 109 -0.20 -11.18 -2.49
CA ASN A 109 -1.50 -10.65 -2.05
C ASN A 109 -1.47 -9.46 -1.07
N THR A 110 -0.29 -9.05 -0.60
CA THR A 110 -0.12 -7.88 0.27
C THR A 110 0.23 -6.66 -0.57
N PHE A 111 -0.63 -5.64 -0.51
CA PHE A 111 -0.39 -4.33 -1.10
C PHE A 111 0.09 -3.33 -0.06
N ILE A 112 1.23 -2.68 -0.30
CA ILE A 112 1.87 -1.80 0.69
C ILE A 112 1.57 -0.34 0.39
N ILE A 113 0.90 0.35 1.31
CA ILE A 113 0.70 1.79 1.25
C ILE A 113 1.76 2.50 2.09
N ALA A 114 2.81 2.99 1.44
CA ALA A 114 3.86 3.77 2.08
C ALA A 114 3.48 5.24 2.21
N ARG A 115 3.43 5.73 3.44
CA ARG A 115 3.13 7.13 3.79
C ARG A 115 4.43 7.91 3.98
N ARG A 116 4.33 9.25 3.84
CA ARG A 116 5.46 10.19 3.98
C ARG A 116 6.35 9.95 5.22
N GLY A 117 5.77 9.48 6.33
CA GLY A 117 6.52 9.22 7.58
C GLY A 117 7.69 8.23 7.43
N VAL A 118 7.67 7.38 6.40
CA VAL A 118 8.75 6.43 6.10
C VAL A 118 10.07 7.11 5.72
N LEU A 119 10.03 8.34 5.21
CA LEU A 119 11.23 9.07 4.81
C LEU A 119 11.99 9.71 5.98
N PHE A 120 11.39 9.78 7.18
CA PHE A 120 11.94 10.56 8.29
C PHE A 120 13.23 9.98 8.86
N HIS A 121 13.44 8.67 8.75
CA HIS A 121 14.58 7.98 9.35
C HIS A 121 15.21 6.95 8.39
N ASN A 122 16.54 6.83 8.43
CA ASN A 122 17.27 5.84 7.62
C ASN A 122 16.84 4.40 7.93
N TYR A 123 16.48 4.10 9.19
CA TYR A 123 15.94 2.78 9.56
C TYR A 123 14.63 2.47 8.82
N SER A 124 13.72 3.45 8.74
CA SER A 124 12.44 3.29 8.03
C SER A 124 12.63 3.12 6.53
N LYS A 125 13.58 3.86 5.94
CA LYS A 125 13.97 3.68 4.53
C LYS A 125 14.58 2.30 4.27
N ASN A 126 15.39 1.79 5.20
CA ASN A 126 15.95 0.44 5.10
C ASN A 126 14.86 -0.64 5.18
N LEU A 127 13.86 -0.48 6.05
CA LEU A 127 12.71 -1.38 6.10
C LEU A 127 11.95 -1.40 4.78
N MET A 128 11.63 -0.22 4.23
CA MET A 128 10.97 -0.09 2.94
C MET A 128 11.77 -0.76 1.82
N SER A 129 13.09 -0.53 1.75
CA SER A 129 13.93 -1.18 0.75
C SER A 129 14.04 -2.68 0.87
N ARG A 130 13.93 -3.24 2.08
CA ARG A 130 13.88 -4.71 2.24
C ARG A 130 12.59 -5.26 1.63
N LEU A 131 11.46 -4.60 1.87
CA LEU A 131 10.17 -4.97 1.31
C LEU A 131 10.17 -4.82 -0.23
N GLU A 132 10.74 -3.74 -0.78
CA GLU A 132 10.90 -3.58 -2.24
C GLU A 132 11.77 -4.69 -2.86
N ARG A 133 12.87 -5.08 -2.19
CA ARG A 133 13.70 -6.21 -2.63
C ARG A 133 12.96 -7.54 -2.62
N TYR A 134 11.97 -7.70 -1.75
CA TYR A 134 11.07 -8.86 -1.74
C TYR A 134 9.96 -8.78 -2.79
N ARG A 135 9.95 -7.72 -3.62
CA ARG A 135 9.02 -7.53 -4.74
C ARG A 135 7.55 -7.39 -4.32
N PHE A 136 7.31 -6.82 -3.14
CA PHE A 136 5.96 -6.38 -2.79
C PHE A 136 5.52 -5.22 -3.70
N CYS A 137 4.21 -5.11 -3.95
CA CYS A 137 3.62 -3.98 -4.64
C CYS A 137 3.48 -2.77 -3.69
N PHE A 138 3.83 -1.57 -4.16
CA PHE A 138 3.92 -0.35 -3.34
C PHE A 138 3.09 0.82 -3.89
N LEU A 139 2.51 1.58 -2.96
CA LEU A 139 1.93 2.90 -3.17
C LEU A 139 2.37 3.86 -2.06
N ASN A 140 3.42 4.65 -2.21
CA ASN A 140 4.33 4.77 -3.36
C ASN A 140 5.64 4.03 -3.12
N GLU A 141 6.42 3.80 -4.18
CA GLU A 141 7.80 3.32 -4.09
C GLU A 141 8.72 4.35 -3.42
N ARG A 142 9.85 3.87 -2.86
CA ARG A 142 10.80 4.68 -2.09
C ARG A 142 11.43 5.74 -2.97
N ASN A 143 11.82 5.38 -4.19
CA ASN A 143 12.44 6.30 -5.12
C ASN A 143 11.49 7.48 -5.44
N CYS A 144 10.21 7.19 -5.72
CA CYS A 144 9.21 8.23 -5.94
C CYS A 144 9.04 9.13 -4.70
N LEU A 145 8.97 8.54 -3.52
CA LEU A 145 8.87 9.30 -2.27
C LEU A 145 10.10 10.20 -2.04
N GLU A 146 11.31 9.68 -2.26
CA GLU A 146 12.57 10.44 -2.09
C GLU A 146 12.66 11.59 -3.09
N VAL A 147 12.36 11.36 -4.37
CA VAL A 147 12.39 12.39 -5.41
C VAL A 147 11.31 13.45 -5.18
N CYS A 148 10.08 13.06 -4.86
CA CYS A 148 8.98 14.00 -4.63
C CYS A 148 9.09 14.79 -3.31
N GLU A 149 9.89 14.32 -2.34
CA GLU A 149 10.15 15.05 -1.09
C GLU A 149 11.21 16.13 -1.28
N ASP A 150 12.15 15.95 -2.22
CA ASP A 150 13.04 17.03 -2.63
C ASP A 150 12.28 18.09 -3.43
N LYS A 151 12.49 19.35 -3.07
CA LYS A 151 11.81 20.50 -3.69
C LYS A 151 12.69 21.26 -4.67
N TYR A 152 13.96 20.87 -4.77
CA TYR A 152 14.98 21.47 -5.62
C TYR A 152 15.31 20.55 -6.79
#